data_AF-A0A257U7Z9-F1
#
_entry.id   AF-A0A257U7Z9-F1
#
_cell.length_a   1.000
_cell.length_b   1.000
_cell.length_c   1.000
_cell.angle_alpha   90.00
_cell.angle_beta   90.00
_cell.angle_gamma   90.00
#
_symmetry.space_group_name_H-M   'P 1'
#
loop_
_entity.id
_entity.type
_entity.pdbx_description
1 polymer ?
#
loop_
_entity_poly.entity_id
_entity_poly.type
_entity_poly.pdbx_seq_one_letter_code
_entity_poly.pdbx_strand_id
1 'polypeptide(L)'
;MNVNLTAEQLQAVKDGGAVRVPVPELAMECVVVRADLYARVQTVVDDAVGEDEVAFLVESSMREYDDHDPALESYQKYREG
;
A
#
# COMPACT_ATOMS: atom_id res chain seq x y z
N MET A 1 -18.25 -13.80 7.65
CA MET A 1 -17.32 -14.12 6.55
C MET A 1 -16.38 -15.22 7.04
N ASN A 2 -16.57 -16.46 6.60
CA ASN A 2 -15.66 -17.56 6.94
C ASN A 2 -14.66 -17.71 5.78
N VAL A 3 -13.41 -17.33 6.01
CA VAL A 3 -12.32 -17.62 5.05
C VAL A 3 -11.88 -19.05 5.31
N ASN A 4 -12.21 -19.96 4.39
CA ASN A 4 -11.75 -21.35 4.45
C ASN A 4 -10.29 -21.43 4.00
N LEU A 5 -9.37 -21.40 4.96
CA LEU A 5 -7.94 -21.61 4.71
C LEU A 5 -7.63 -23.10 4.66
N THR A 6 -6.74 -23.51 3.76
CA THR A 6 -6.15 -24.85 3.81
C THR A 6 -5.21 -24.99 5.00
N ALA A 7 -4.87 -26.23 5.38
CA ALA A 7 -3.91 -26.47 6.47
C ALA A 7 -2.54 -25.83 6.21
N GLU A 8 -2.08 -25.83 4.96
CA GLU A 8 -0.83 -25.20 4.52
C GLU A 8 -0.90 -23.67 4.65
N GLN A 9 -2.01 -23.06 4.23
CA GLN A 9 -2.23 -21.62 4.37
C GLN A 9 -2.31 -21.21 5.84
N LEU A 10 -3.00 -22.00 6.67
CA LEU A 10 -3.06 -21.76 8.11
C LEU A 10 -1.67 -21.82 8.74
N GLN A 11 -0.86 -22.81 8.36
CA GLN A 11 0.52 -22.95 8.84
C GLN A 11 1.38 -21.76 8.42
N ALA A 12 1.29 -21.34 7.15
CA ALA A 12 1.99 -20.16 6.67
C ALA A 12 1.66 -18.90 7.47
N VAL A 13 0.38 -18.68 7.82
CA VAL A 13 -0.02 -17.56 8.68
C VAL A 13 0.55 -17.71 10.10
N LYS A 14 0.55 -18.91 10.68
CA LYS A 14 1.15 -19.17 12.00
C LYS A 14 2.63 -18.82 12.05
N ASP A 15 3.35 -19.17 10.98
CA ASP A 15 4.77 -18.89 10.81
C ASP A 15 5.07 -17.41 10.51
N GLY A 16 4.04 -16.56 10.46
CA GLY A 16 4.17 -15.12 10.23
C GLY A 16 4.14 -14.71 8.76
N GLY A 17 3.86 -15.65 7.86
CA GLY A 17 3.65 -15.40 6.44
C GLY A 17 2.30 -14.75 6.14
N ALA A 18 2.15 -14.34 4.88
CA ALA A 18 0.92 -13.78 4.33
C ALA A 18 0.34 -14.72 3.29
N VAL A 19 -0.99 -14.87 3.28
CA VAL A 19 -1.70 -15.71 2.32
C VAL A 19 -2.70 -14.88 1.53
N ARG A 20 -2.62 -14.96 0.20
CA ARG A 20 -3.61 -14.35 -0.70
C ARG A 20 -4.81 -15.28 -0.84
N VAL A 21 -6.00 -14.72 -0.66
CA VAL A 21 -7.28 -15.43 -0.78
C VAL A 21 -8.19 -14.63 -1.71
N PRO A 22 -8.72 -15.24 -2.79
CA PRO A 22 -9.78 -14.61 -3.55
C PRO A 22 -11.05 -14.56 -2.70
N VAL A 23 -11.71 -13.41 -2.67
CA VAL A 23 -13.01 -13.23 -2.01
C VAL A 23 -14.05 -12.94 -3.09
N PRO A 24 -14.76 -13.97 -3.59
CA PRO A 24 -15.70 -13.82 -4.71
C PRO A 24 -16.81 -12.82 -4.42
N GLU A 25 -17.29 -12.76 -3.17
CA GLU A 25 -18.35 -11.85 -2.73
C GLU A 25 -17.98 -10.37 -2.87
N LEU A 26 -16.67 -10.07 -2.80
CA LEU A 26 -16.12 -8.73 -2.94
C LEU A 26 -15.48 -8.51 -4.32
N ALA A 27 -15.52 -9.53 -5.18
CA ALA A 27 -14.84 -9.55 -6.48
C ALA A 27 -13.37 -9.08 -6.40
N MET A 28 -12.67 -9.39 -5.30
CA MET A 28 -11.30 -8.92 -5.06
C MET A 28 -10.42 -9.99 -4.41
N GLU A 29 -9.11 -9.76 -4.46
CA GLU A 29 -8.13 -10.54 -3.70
C GLU A 29 -7.87 -9.86 -2.34
N CYS A 30 -7.89 -10.65 -1.28
CA CYS A 30 -7.54 -10.20 0.07
C CYS A 30 -6.30 -10.94 0.57
N VAL A 31 -5.59 -10.33 1.52
CA VAL A 31 -4.44 -10.95 2.19
C VAL A 31 -4.79 -11.25 3.63
N VAL A 32 -4.52 -12.47 4.06
CA VAL A 32 -4.63 -12.90 5.46
C VAL A 32 -3.24 -12.90 6.07
N VAL A 33 -3.10 -12.18 7.17
CA VAL A 33 -1.92 -12.12 8.03
C VAL A 33 -2.34 -12.27 9.48
N ARG A 34 -1.38 -12.49 10.37
CA ARG A 34 -1.67 -12.43 11.80
C ARG A 34 -2.06 -11.01 12.21
N ALA A 35 -3.03 -10.92 13.13
CA ALA A 35 -3.56 -9.65 13.61
C ALA A 35 -2.47 -8.78 14.29
N ASP A 36 -1.54 -9.39 15.01
CA ASP A 36 -0.44 -8.67 15.66
C ASP A 36 0.56 -8.09 14.66
N LEU A 37 0.84 -8.80 13.57
CA LEU A 37 1.68 -8.31 12.48
C LEU A 37 1.02 -7.15 11.75
N TYR A 38 -0.28 -7.27 11.46
CA TYR A 38 -1.07 -6.18 10.87
C TYR A 38 -1.06 -4.93 11.75
N ALA A 39 -1.34 -5.07 13.05
CA ALA A 39 -1.35 -3.95 13.99
C ALA A 39 0.00 -3.21 14.04
N ARG A 40 1.12 -3.95 14.03
CA ARG A 40 2.47 -3.35 14.01
C ARG A 40 2.74 -2.59 12.73
N VAL A 41 2.37 -3.14 11.57
CA VAL A 41 2.53 -2.45 10.28
C VAL A 41 1.62 -1.22 10.23
N GLN A 42 0.39 -1.34 10.70
CA GLN A 42 -0.56 -0.25 10.76
C GLN A 42 -0.02 0.91 11.61
N THR A 43 0.55 0.65 12.79
CA THR A 43 1.18 1.70 13.59
C THR A 43 2.31 2.42 12.86
N VAL A 44 3.15 1.70 12.11
CA VAL A 44 4.23 2.32 11.32
C VAL A 44 3.67 3.13 10.16
N VAL A 45 2.60 2.65 9.51
CA VAL A 45 1.94 3.39 8.43
C VAL A 45 1.23 4.62 8.97
N ASP A 46 0.50 4.54 10.08
CA ASP A 46 -0.16 5.70 10.68
C ASP A 46 0.86 6.74 11.17
N ASP A 47 2.03 6.30 11.66
CA ASP A 47 3.13 7.20 12.06
C ASP A 47 3.84 7.84 10.85
N ALA A 48 3.99 7.09 9.74
CA ALA A 48 4.59 7.57 8.49
C ALA A 48 3.62 8.37 7.60
N VAL A 49 2.32 8.19 7.79
CA VAL A 49 1.23 8.94 7.14
C VAL A 49 0.75 10.03 8.11
N GLY A 50 1.68 10.66 8.84
CA GLY A 50 1.51 12.08 9.13
C GLY A 50 1.31 12.77 7.79
N GLU A 51 0.11 13.32 7.55
CA GLU A 51 -0.39 13.82 6.26
C GLU A 51 0.55 14.80 5.51
N ASP A 52 1.60 15.29 6.16
CA ASP A 52 2.65 16.15 5.60
C ASP A 52 3.80 15.40 4.89
N GLU A 53 4.14 14.16 5.24
CA GLU A 53 5.38 13.52 4.72
C GLU A 53 5.25 12.86 3.34
N VAL A 54 4.06 12.39 2.96
CA VAL A 54 3.84 11.80 1.62
C VAL A 54 3.86 12.89 0.55
N ALA A 55 3.35 14.09 0.86
CA ALA A 55 3.48 15.26 -0.01
C ALA A 55 4.96 15.64 -0.17
N PHE A 56 5.73 15.66 0.94
CA PHE A 56 7.15 15.97 0.89
C PHE A 56 7.96 14.93 0.10
N LEU A 57 7.70 13.63 0.24
CA LEU A 57 8.40 12.56 -0.49
C LEU A 57 8.08 12.53 -1.98
N VAL A 58 6.85 12.87 -2.38
CA VAL A 58 6.48 13.04 -3.79
C VAL A 58 7.10 14.32 -4.36
N GLU A 59 7.07 15.43 -3.62
CA GLU A 59 7.65 16.71 -4.05
C GLU A 59 9.18 16.66 -4.13
N SER A 60 9.85 15.97 -3.21
CA SER A 60 11.31 15.78 -3.24
C SER A 60 11.75 14.77 -4.30
N SER A 61 10.94 13.73 -4.59
CA SER A 61 11.19 12.83 -5.74
C SER A 61 10.94 13.51 -7.08
N MET A 62 10.05 14.51 -7.15
CA MET A 62 9.87 15.34 -8.36
C MET A 62 11.03 16.32 -8.58
N ARG A 63 11.71 16.76 -7.52
CA ARG A 63 12.83 17.71 -7.60
C ARG A 63 14.16 17.06 -8.00
N GLU A 64 14.37 15.77 -7.71
CA GLU A 64 15.58 15.04 -8.13
C GLU A 64 15.55 14.56 -9.60
N TYR A 65 14.40 14.63 -10.26
CA TYR A 65 14.23 14.30 -11.70
C TYR A 65 14.01 15.53 -12.59
N ASP A 66 14.27 16.74 -12.08
CA ASP A 66 13.92 18.01 -12.72
C ASP A 66 15.04 18.66 -13.54
N ASP A 67 16.05 17.90 -14.00
CA ASP A 67 17.09 18.51 -14.84
C ASP A 67 16.89 18.29 -16.35
N HIS A 68 16.00 17.37 -16.81
CA HIS A 68 15.85 17.13 -18.26
C HIS A 68 14.58 16.45 -18.81
N ASP A 69 13.41 16.45 -18.14
CA ASP A 69 12.20 15.81 -18.71
C ASP A 69 11.13 16.80 -19.26
N PRO A 70 11.07 17.02 -20.59
CA PRO A 70 10.06 17.88 -21.22
C PRO A 70 8.62 17.32 -21.20
N ALA A 71 8.36 16.13 -20.64
CA ALA A 71 7.02 15.55 -20.59
C ALA A 71 6.09 16.15 -19.50
N LEU A 72 6.65 16.88 -18.52
CA LEU A 72 5.92 17.38 -17.35
C LEU A 72 5.16 18.70 -17.57
N GLU A 73 5.40 19.44 -18.66
CA GLU A 73 4.65 20.67 -18.98
C GLU A 73 3.14 20.44 -19.17
N SER A 74 2.75 19.21 -19.52
CA SER A 74 1.34 18.86 -19.78
C SER A 74 0.48 18.83 -18.51
N TYR A 75 1.07 18.49 -17.36
CA TYR A 75 0.36 18.41 -16.08
C TYR A 75 0.21 19.77 -15.39
N GLN A 76 1.06 20.76 -15.71
CA GLN A 76 0.97 22.10 -15.13
C GLN A 76 -0.23 22.90 -15.66
N LYS A 77 -0.74 22.61 -16.86
CA LYS A 77 -1.86 23.34 -17.45
C LYS A 77 -3.22 23.09 -16.79
N TYR A 78 -3.39 22.02 -16.01
CA TYR A 78 -4.67 21.75 -15.35
C TYR A 78 -4.87 22.48 -14.02
N ARG A 79 -3.86 23.22 -13.54
CA ARG A 79 -3.93 23.96 -12.27
C ARG A 79 -4.07 25.49 -12.45
N GLU A 80 -4.01 25.99 -13.68
CA GLU A 80 -4.29 27.39 -14.01
C GLU A 80 -5.25 27.48 -15.22
N GLY A 81 -6.57 27.42 -14.98
CA GLY A 81 -7.59 27.89 -15.94
C GLY A 81 -8.27 26.84 -16.81
#